data_AF-A0A5C1A3Z9-F1
#
_entry.id   AF-A0A5C1A3Z9-F1
#
_cell.length_a   1.000
_cell.length_b   1.000
_cell.length_c   1.000
_cell.angle_alpha   90.00
_cell.angle_beta   90.00
_cell.angle_gamma   90.00
#
_symmetry.space_group_name_H-M   'P 1'
#
loop_
_entity.id
_entity.type
_entity.pdbx_description
1 polymer ?
#
loop_
_entity_poly.entity_id
_entity_poly.type
_entity_poly.pdbx_seq_one_letter_code
_entity_poly.pdbx_strand_id
1 'polypeptide(L)'
;MKSWFRSEDVLAVLLGLLVVALSLSTLAGVNLLGWSVSVKEWADVSKAMSPSSPAFASLTGPGALAATFAFLLVVLSAGAAFLGVKPGPFAVRFAVLFVLAFACWIAGHNSYIAATPNKRQPGIDFSLGLTGEAGYLLALVGGLLIGNLSPRAASWFKDAARSELFIKTGIVIYGAVLGAKAAEESGRTSAILFRGLAAIIEAYLIYWALVYLIARKVFGFSREWAAPLASGISICGVTAAITTGAAIRARPVVPVMVSSLVVVFAVIEMLVLPGLAHYLLPNDPMVAAGWMGLAVKTDGAAFSSGEITAAYFYPDADDPARKWMALTTTTVKVFIDVFIGVWAVILSAVWSWKIEPREGGGLPLREIWSRFPKFVFGYALTFGAFFVIGWLQPALIPDLKKGTDQADVFRRVFFVLTFFSIGLATNVRRLWAEGLGRLALVYVVSLFGFVIWIGLAISWLFFHGVPAGPGGK
;
A
#
# COMPACT_ATOMS: atom_id res chain seq x y z
N MET A 1 -10.76 -6.57 28.68
CA MET A 1 -11.29 -6.27 27.33
C MET A 1 -10.50 -5.13 26.72
N LYS A 2 -9.71 -5.35 25.65
CA LYS A 2 -9.16 -4.22 24.87
C LYS A 2 -10.35 -3.45 24.30
N SER A 3 -10.45 -2.15 24.59
CA SER A 3 -11.56 -1.35 24.09
C SER A 3 -11.50 -1.35 22.56
N TRP A 4 -12.65 -1.54 21.91
CA TRP A 4 -12.77 -1.68 20.46
C TRP A 4 -12.16 -0.49 19.68
N PHE A 5 -12.05 0.68 20.32
CA PHE A 5 -11.39 1.87 19.77
C PHE A 5 -9.85 1.77 19.72
N ARG A 6 -9.21 0.99 20.60
CA ARG A 6 -7.74 0.87 20.66
C ARG A 6 -7.22 -0.19 19.70
N SER A 7 -7.34 0.07 18.40
CA SER A 7 -6.81 -0.78 17.33
C SER A 7 -5.84 -0.02 16.42
N GLU A 8 -4.91 -0.75 15.79
CA GLU A 8 -3.98 -0.17 14.81
C GLU A 8 -4.72 0.46 13.63
N ASP A 9 -5.83 -0.14 13.20
CA ASP A 9 -6.69 0.37 12.13
C ASP A 9 -7.29 1.75 12.45
N VAL A 10 -7.83 1.92 13.65
CA VAL A 10 -8.41 3.20 14.09
C VAL A 10 -7.29 4.23 14.27
N LEU A 11 -6.16 3.84 14.87
CA LEU A 11 -5.01 4.73 14.97
C LEU A 11 -4.53 5.17 13.59
N ALA A 12 -4.45 4.26 12.62
CA ALA A 12 -4.02 4.57 11.27
C ALA A 12 -4.89 5.66 10.61
N VAL A 13 -6.21 5.56 10.79
CA VAL A 13 -7.18 6.57 10.35
C VAL A 13 -6.94 7.90 11.06
N LEU A 14 -6.81 7.90 12.39
CA LEU A 14 -6.58 9.14 13.15
C LEU A 14 -5.28 9.84 12.74
N LEU A 15 -4.21 9.09 12.53
CA LEU A 15 -2.93 9.63 12.06
C LEU A 15 -3.04 10.20 10.64
N GLY A 16 -3.74 9.50 9.75
CA GLY A 16 -3.96 9.98 8.38
C GLY A 16 -4.80 11.25 8.36
N LEU A 17 -5.89 11.28 9.13
CA LEU A 17 -6.75 12.46 9.28
C LEU A 17 -6.01 13.64 9.92
N LEU A 18 -5.10 13.40 10.86
CA LEU A 18 -4.25 14.45 11.43
C LEU A 18 -3.40 15.12 10.35
N VAL A 19 -2.66 14.33 9.54
CA VAL A 19 -1.82 14.88 8.47
C VAL A 19 -2.69 15.60 7.42
N VAL A 20 -3.83 15.03 7.04
CA VAL A 20 -4.75 15.67 6.08
C VAL A 20 -5.38 16.96 6.64
N ALA A 21 -5.71 17.01 7.93
CA ALA A 21 -6.21 18.22 8.56
C ALA A 21 -5.13 19.32 8.55
N LEU A 22 -3.87 18.97 8.83
CA LEU A 22 -2.75 19.89 8.71
C LEU A 22 -2.54 20.37 7.27
N SER A 23 -2.78 19.52 6.27
CA SER A 23 -2.65 19.92 4.86
C SER A 23 -3.72 20.92 4.42
N LEU A 24 -4.92 20.89 5.00
CA LEU A 24 -5.98 21.85 4.71
C LEU A 24 -5.67 23.28 5.19
N SER A 25 -4.66 23.46 6.04
CA SER A 25 -4.24 24.79 6.50
C SER A 25 -3.79 25.71 5.35
N THR A 26 -3.40 25.14 4.20
CA THR A 26 -3.05 25.92 3.00
C THR A 26 -4.22 26.73 2.46
N LEU A 27 -5.47 26.27 2.65
CA LEU A 27 -6.67 27.02 2.28
C LEU A 27 -6.83 28.32 3.09
N ALA A 28 -6.26 28.37 4.28
CA ALA A 28 -6.22 29.56 5.12
C ALA A 28 -4.91 30.37 4.95
N GLY A 29 -4.09 30.03 3.94
CA GLY A 29 -2.78 30.65 3.71
C GLY A 29 -1.68 30.22 4.71
N VAL A 30 -1.97 29.30 5.62
CA VAL A 30 -1.01 28.81 6.62
C VAL A 30 -0.33 27.54 6.10
N ASN A 31 0.98 27.41 6.33
CA ASN A 31 1.76 26.28 5.84
C ASN A 31 2.25 25.40 7.00
N LEU A 32 1.42 24.46 7.46
CA LEU A 32 1.73 23.60 8.61
C LEU A 32 2.53 22.33 8.28
N LEU A 33 2.76 22.01 7.01
CA LEU A 33 3.50 20.80 6.61
C LEU A 33 4.73 21.09 5.73
N GLY A 34 4.93 22.33 5.28
CA GLY A 34 6.02 22.70 4.37
C GLY A 34 7.45 22.53 4.91
N TRP A 35 7.60 22.29 6.22
CA TRP A 35 8.87 21.96 6.86
C TRP A 35 9.27 20.48 6.68
N SER A 36 8.37 19.64 6.16
CA SER A 36 8.62 18.21 5.98
C SER A 36 9.77 17.95 5.00
N VAL A 37 10.51 16.86 5.20
CA VAL A 37 11.68 16.53 4.38
C VAL A 37 11.26 15.93 3.04
N SER A 38 11.65 16.59 1.95
CA SER A 38 11.59 16.04 0.62
C SER A 38 12.97 15.50 0.22
N VAL A 39 12.99 14.29 -0.34
CA VAL A 39 14.21 13.67 -0.88
C VAL A 39 14.20 13.81 -2.40
N LYS A 40 15.29 14.32 -2.95
CA LYS A 40 15.49 14.56 -4.37
C LYS A 40 16.55 13.60 -4.90
N GLU A 41 16.52 13.37 -6.21
CA GLU A 41 17.60 12.64 -6.87
C GLU A 41 18.94 13.37 -6.67
N TRP A 42 20.01 12.63 -6.36
CA TRP A 42 21.29 13.20 -6.01
C TRP A 42 22.49 12.42 -6.55
N ALA A 43 23.45 13.14 -7.13
CA ALA A 43 24.84 12.68 -7.29
C ALA A 43 25.71 13.10 -6.09
N ASP A 44 25.40 14.27 -5.52
CA ASP A 44 26.00 14.81 -4.30
C ASP A 44 25.01 14.71 -3.14
N VAL A 45 25.35 13.90 -2.14
CA VAL A 45 24.47 13.59 -0.99
C VAL A 45 24.06 14.83 -0.19
N SER A 46 24.87 15.91 -0.23
CA SER A 46 24.53 17.17 0.44
C SER A 46 23.26 17.82 -0.10
N LYS A 47 22.89 17.51 -1.35
CA LYS A 47 21.69 18.00 -2.05
C LYS A 47 20.53 17.01 -2.03
N ALA A 48 20.69 15.85 -1.38
CA ALA A 48 19.69 14.79 -1.35
C ALA A 48 18.38 15.22 -0.66
N MET A 49 18.44 16.19 0.25
CA MET A 49 17.30 16.58 1.09
C MET A 49 17.03 18.08 1.02
N SER A 50 15.75 18.45 0.97
CA SER A 50 15.30 19.83 1.13
C SER A 50 13.95 19.88 1.84
N PRO A 51 13.57 21.00 2.47
CA PRO A 51 12.19 21.22 2.89
C PRO A 51 11.22 21.08 1.72
N SER A 52 10.01 20.58 1.99
CA SER A 52 8.97 20.38 0.97
C SER A 52 8.40 21.68 0.42
N SER A 53 8.57 22.79 1.15
CA SER A 53 8.19 24.13 0.71
C SER A 53 9.36 25.12 0.78
N PRO A 54 9.52 25.99 -0.23
CA PRO A 54 10.53 27.06 -0.22
C PRO A 54 10.41 28.01 0.99
N ALA A 55 9.21 28.15 1.57
CA ALA A 55 8.97 28.97 2.75
C ALA A 55 9.81 28.54 3.97
N PHE A 56 10.32 27.31 3.98
CA PHE A 56 11.11 26.74 5.06
C PHE A 56 12.58 26.52 4.68
N ALA A 57 13.09 27.17 3.62
CA ALA A 57 14.45 26.99 3.12
C ALA A 57 15.54 27.17 4.21
N SER A 58 15.29 27.99 5.22
CA SER A 58 16.17 28.21 6.37
C SER A 58 16.42 26.97 7.23
N LEU A 59 15.51 25.98 7.22
CA LEU A 59 15.70 24.73 7.96
C LEU A 59 16.76 23.84 7.35
N THR A 60 17.14 24.03 6.08
CA THR A 60 18.00 23.13 5.30
C THR A 60 17.45 21.69 5.21
N GLY A 61 18.09 20.82 4.42
CA GLY A 61 17.72 19.40 4.34
C GLY A 61 17.76 18.65 5.68
N PRO A 62 18.89 18.71 6.42
CA PRO A 62 19.00 18.08 7.74
C PRO A 62 17.99 18.59 8.77
N GLY A 63 17.69 19.89 8.80
CA GLY A 63 16.69 20.42 9.73
C GLY A 63 15.26 19.99 9.38
N ALA A 64 14.93 19.92 8.08
CA ALA A 64 13.66 19.33 7.64
C ALA A 64 13.54 17.84 8.02
N LEU A 65 14.63 17.08 7.91
CA LEU A 65 14.68 15.68 8.36
C LEU A 65 14.47 15.58 9.87
N ALA A 66 15.16 16.41 10.66
CA ALA A 66 15.03 16.43 12.11
C ALA A 66 13.60 16.79 12.54
N ALA A 67 12.97 17.78 11.89
CA ALA A 67 11.59 18.15 12.15
C ALA A 67 10.61 17.02 11.80
N THR A 68 10.80 16.36 10.65
CA THR A 68 10.00 15.19 10.22
C THR A 68 10.14 14.03 11.18
N PHE A 69 11.36 13.73 11.58
CA PHE A 69 11.64 12.70 12.57
C PHE A 69 10.99 13.03 13.92
N ALA A 70 11.16 14.26 14.42
CA ALA A 70 10.59 14.67 15.70
C ALA A 70 9.06 14.59 15.70
N PHE A 71 8.41 15.08 14.64
CA PHE A 71 6.95 14.97 14.49
C PHE A 71 6.48 13.52 14.51
N LEU A 72 7.08 12.66 13.68
CA LEU A 72 6.72 11.24 13.62
C LEU A 72 7.01 10.52 14.93
N LEU A 73 8.14 10.81 15.59
CA LEU A 73 8.51 10.23 16.87
C LEU A 73 7.46 10.56 17.94
N VAL A 74 7.02 11.82 18.03
CA VAL A 74 5.99 12.26 18.98
C VAL A 74 4.66 11.59 18.67
N VAL A 75 4.19 11.70 17.44
CA VAL A 75 2.87 11.22 17.03
C VAL A 75 2.75 9.70 17.11
N LEU A 76 3.78 8.96 16.69
CA LEU A 76 3.79 7.51 16.77
C LEU A 76 4.06 7.00 18.18
N SER A 77 4.81 7.71 19.02
CA SER A 77 4.95 7.35 20.44
C SER A 77 3.65 7.56 21.22
N ALA A 78 2.89 8.62 20.90
CA ALA A 78 1.53 8.80 21.41
C ALA A 78 0.60 7.69 20.90
N GLY A 79 0.70 7.32 19.62
CA GLY A 79 0.00 6.17 19.04
C GLY A 79 0.37 4.84 19.72
N ALA A 80 1.63 4.63 20.06
CA ALA A 80 2.09 3.47 20.82
C ALA A 80 1.44 3.43 22.21
N ALA A 81 1.38 4.57 22.91
CA ALA A 81 0.66 4.69 24.18
C ALA A 81 -0.83 4.32 24.03
N PHE A 82 -1.48 4.81 22.96
CA PHE A 82 -2.87 4.51 22.64
C PHE A 82 -3.11 2.99 22.44
N LEU A 83 -2.14 2.29 21.85
CA LEU A 83 -2.18 0.82 21.67
C LEU A 83 -1.77 0.03 22.92
N GLY A 84 -1.38 0.70 23.99
CA GLY A 84 -0.89 0.08 25.24
C GLY A 84 0.57 -0.39 25.17
N VAL A 85 1.35 0.10 24.22
CA VAL A 85 2.79 -0.10 24.11
C VAL A 85 3.51 1.00 24.89
N LYS A 86 4.55 0.66 25.65
CA LYS A 86 5.32 1.65 26.44
C LYS A 86 6.03 2.65 25.50
N PRO A 87 5.78 3.98 25.62
CA PRO A 87 6.30 4.96 24.67
C PRO A 87 7.83 5.08 24.66
N GLY A 88 8.49 5.03 25.81
CA GLY A 88 9.96 5.16 25.89
C GLY A 88 10.72 4.10 25.07
N PRO A 89 10.51 2.79 25.34
CA PRO A 89 11.12 1.73 24.53
C PRO A 89 10.69 1.76 23.05
N PHE A 90 9.44 2.13 22.78
CA PHE A 90 8.97 2.30 21.40
C PHE A 90 9.74 3.40 20.68
N ALA A 91 9.92 4.57 21.30
CA ALA A 91 10.60 5.72 20.72
C ALA A 91 12.03 5.38 20.30
N VAL A 92 12.79 4.67 21.14
CA VAL A 92 14.16 4.23 20.82
C VAL A 92 14.17 3.28 19.63
N ARG A 93 13.27 2.29 19.62
CA ARG A 93 13.18 1.30 18.51
C ARG A 93 12.73 1.95 17.21
N PHE A 94 11.76 2.85 17.29
CA PHE A 94 11.28 3.63 16.15
C PHE A 94 12.38 4.55 15.61
N ALA A 95 13.18 5.18 16.48
CA ALA A 95 14.30 6.02 16.04
C ALA A 95 15.29 5.25 15.16
N VAL A 96 15.73 4.07 15.63
CA VAL A 96 16.64 3.22 14.84
C VAL A 96 15.97 2.73 13.56
N LEU A 97 14.69 2.31 13.64
CA LEU A 97 13.93 1.85 12.47
C LEU A 97 13.81 2.97 11.42
N PHE A 98 13.49 4.18 11.85
CA PHE A 98 13.37 5.36 11.00
C PHE A 98 14.69 5.67 10.31
N VAL A 99 15.80 5.70 11.05
CA VAL A 99 17.14 5.97 10.47
C VAL A 99 17.49 4.93 9.41
N LEU A 100 17.28 3.64 9.68
CA LEU A 100 17.60 2.58 8.72
C LEU A 100 16.70 2.63 7.48
N ALA A 101 15.38 2.81 7.67
CA ALA A 101 14.43 2.91 6.56
C ALA A 101 14.67 4.17 5.72
N PHE A 102 14.93 5.32 6.35
CA PHE A 102 15.18 6.58 5.67
C PHE A 102 16.55 6.60 4.98
N ALA A 103 17.55 5.91 5.52
CA ALA A 103 18.82 5.70 4.82
C ALA A 103 18.62 4.92 3.52
N CYS A 104 17.76 3.89 3.53
CA CYS A 104 17.39 3.18 2.30
C CYS A 104 16.64 4.10 1.32
N TRP A 105 15.77 4.98 1.83
CA TRP A 105 15.07 5.99 1.02
C TRP A 105 16.02 6.94 0.31
N ILE A 106 16.98 7.53 1.04
CA ILE A 106 18.01 8.40 0.49
C ILE A 106 18.87 7.63 -0.51
N ALA A 107 19.34 6.42 -0.16
CA ALA A 107 20.16 5.61 -1.04
C ALA A 107 19.45 5.31 -2.36
N GLY A 108 18.14 5.05 -2.33
CA GLY A 108 17.33 4.83 -3.53
C GLY A 108 17.28 6.03 -4.48
N HIS A 109 17.44 7.25 -3.96
CA HIS A 109 17.48 8.49 -4.76
C HIS A 109 18.88 8.83 -5.28
N ASN A 110 19.88 7.99 -5.01
CA ASN A 110 21.19 8.19 -5.59
C ASN A 110 21.11 8.07 -7.12
N SER A 111 21.77 8.97 -7.86
CA SER A 111 21.68 9.02 -9.32
C SER A 111 22.18 7.74 -10.03
N TYR A 112 23.06 6.92 -9.43
CA TYR A 112 23.44 5.61 -9.99
C TYR A 112 22.32 4.55 -9.88
N ILE A 113 21.31 4.80 -9.05
CA ILE A 113 20.14 3.93 -8.88
C ILE A 113 18.93 4.54 -9.58
N ALA A 114 18.64 5.82 -9.29
CA ALA A 114 17.42 6.49 -9.68
C ALA A 114 17.46 7.08 -11.09
N ALA A 115 18.61 7.62 -11.53
CA ALA A 115 18.63 8.44 -12.73
C ALA A 115 18.25 7.61 -13.96
N THR A 116 17.24 8.03 -14.70
CA THR A 116 16.86 7.31 -15.91
C THR A 116 17.85 7.59 -17.05
N PRO A 117 18.00 6.66 -18.01
CA PRO A 117 19.00 6.78 -19.08
C PRO A 117 18.97 8.12 -19.84
N ASN A 118 17.79 8.74 -19.95
CA ASN A 118 17.57 9.98 -20.69
C ASN A 118 17.71 11.27 -19.84
N LYS A 119 17.89 11.16 -18.52
CA LYS A 119 18.04 12.31 -17.58
C LYS A 119 19.26 12.17 -16.66
N ARG A 120 20.31 11.44 -17.07
CA ARG A 120 21.53 11.29 -16.26
C ARG A 120 22.20 12.65 -16.05
N GLN A 121 22.55 12.93 -14.80
CA GLN A 121 23.35 14.12 -14.47
C GLN A 121 24.75 14.01 -15.12
N PRO A 122 25.36 15.14 -15.55
CA PRO A 122 26.71 15.13 -16.08
C PRO A 122 27.69 14.46 -15.10
N GLY A 123 28.43 13.45 -15.55
CA GLY A 123 29.37 12.67 -14.74
C GLY A 123 28.83 11.35 -14.17
N ILE A 124 27.58 10.98 -14.47
CA ILE A 124 27.02 9.64 -14.17
C ILE A 124 27.03 8.80 -15.45
N ASP A 125 28.02 7.91 -15.59
CA ASP A 125 28.18 7.07 -16.79
C ASP A 125 27.17 5.91 -16.85
N PHE A 126 26.71 5.45 -15.69
CA PHE A 126 25.82 4.31 -15.53
C PHE A 126 24.73 4.60 -14.50
N SER A 127 23.53 4.09 -14.74
CA SER A 127 22.47 4.06 -13.73
C SER A 127 21.54 2.86 -13.97
N LEU A 128 20.99 2.31 -12.89
CA LEU A 128 19.99 1.25 -12.92
C LEU A 128 18.63 1.73 -13.46
N GLY A 129 18.35 3.04 -13.45
CA GLY A 129 17.11 3.62 -13.98
C GLY A 129 15.86 3.24 -13.20
N LEU A 130 15.99 2.94 -11.90
CA LEU A 130 14.92 2.44 -11.03
C LEU A 130 14.14 3.56 -10.31
N THR A 131 14.41 4.83 -10.66
CA THR A 131 13.89 6.04 -10.00
C THR A 131 14.11 6.09 -8.48
N GLY A 132 13.72 7.17 -7.82
CA GLY A 132 13.94 7.34 -6.38
C GLY A 132 13.19 6.31 -5.51
N GLU A 133 12.08 5.78 -6.05
CA GLU A 133 11.23 4.77 -5.45
C GLU A 133 11.93 3.42 -5.28
N ALA A 134 13.08 3.21 -5.94
CA ALA A 134 14.01 2.14 -5.59
C ALA A 134 14.34 2.12 -4.08
N GLY A 135 14.20 3.25 -3.38
CA GLY A 135 14.33 3.32 -1.93
C GLY A 135 13.35 2.43 -1.16
N TYR A 136 12.14 2.18 -1.69
CA TYR A 136 11.19 1.22 -1.11
C TYR A 136 11.71 -0.22 -1.23
N LEU A 137 12.27 -0.54 -2.39
CA LEU A 137 12.91 -1.83 -2.65
C LEU A 137 14.13 -2.02 -1.75
N LEU A 138 15.01 -1.04 -1.65
CA LEU A 138 16.17 -1.09 -0.77
C LEU A 138 15.74 -1.23 0.70
N ALA A 139 14.68 -0.55 1.14
CA ALA A 139 14.16 -0.68 2.50
C ALA A 139 13.65 -2.10 2.77
N LEU A 140 12.93 -2.70 1.81
CA LEU A 140 12.47 -4.08 1.92
C LEU A 140 13.64 -5.06 2.00
N VAL A 141 14.62 -4.94 1.11
CA VAL A 141 15.83 -5.79 1.10
C VAL A 141 16.63 -5.60 2.39
N GLY A 142 16.82 -4.36 2.85
CA GLY A 142 17.50 -4.06 4.11
C GLY A 142 16.80 -4.71 5.31
N GLY A 143 15.47 -4.61 5.36
CA GLY A 143 14.65 -5.29 6.36
C GLY A 143 14.78 -6.81 6.28
N LEU A 144 14.75 -7.40 5.08
CA LEU A 144 14.91 -8.85 4.85
C LEU A 144 16.28 -9.36 5.32
N LEU A 145 17.34 -8.62 5.00
CA LEU A 145 18.70 -8.94 5.42
C LEU A 145 18.78 -8.96 6.95
N ILE A 146 18.29 -7.92 7.63
CA ILE A 146 18.27 -7.89 9.10
C ILE A 146 17.39 -9.02 9.66
N GLY A 147 16.20 -9.21 9.09
CA GLY A 147 15.23 -10.24 9.45
C GLY A 147 15.79 -11.66 9.45
N ASN A 148 16.60 -11.99 8.43
CA ASN A 148 17.07 -13.35 8.16
C ASN A 148 18.53 -13.62 8.56
N LEU A 149 19.37 -12.57 8.64
CA LEU A 149 20.76 -12.66 9.14
C LEU A 149 20.84 -12.47 10.65
N SER A 150 19.98 -11.64 11.24
CA SER A 150 19.94 -11.40 12.69
C SER A 150 18.50 -11.43 13.25
N PRO A 151 17.92 -12.63 13.48
CA PRO A 151 16.57 -12.75 14.05
C PRO A 151 16.40 -12.07 15.40
N ARG A 152 17.48 -11.95 16.20
CA ARG A 152 17.48 -11.19 17.46
C ARG A 152 17.26 -9.70 17.23
N ALA A 153 17.97 -9.10 16.26
CA ALA A 153 17.77 -7.70 15.90
C ALA A 153 16.34 -7.47 15.37
N ALA A 154 15.84 -8.35 14.51
CA ALA A 154 14.46 -8.27 14.01
C ALA A 154 13.42 -8.34 15.15
N SER A 155 13.63 -9.22 16.14
CA SER A 155 12.74 -9.33 17.29
C SER A 155 12.73 -8.07 18.18
N TRP A 156 13.85 -7.32 18.23
CA TRP A 156 13.95 -6.07 18.96
C TRP A 156 13.05 -4.97 18.37
N PHE A 157 12.86 -4.98 17.05
CA PHE A 157 11.97 -4.04 16.35
C PHE A 157 10.48 -4.36 16.46
N LYS A 158 10.07 -5.52 17.00
CA LYS A 158 8.69 -6.03 16.94
C LYS A 158 7.60 -5.03 17.35
N ASP A 159 7.87 -4.18 18.33
CA ASP A 159 6.89 -3.20 18.79
C ASP A 159 6.80 -1.94 17.92
N ALA A 160 7.87 -1.62 17.17
CA ALA A 160 8.00 -0.44 16.32
C ALA A 160 7.77 -0.75 14.82
N ALA A 161 8.07 -1.96 14.36
CA ALA A 161 7.90 -2.40 12.97
C ALA A 161 6.42 -2.72 12.65
N ARG A 162 5.58 -1.68 12.65
CA ARG A 162 4.12 -1.74 12.49
C ARG A 162 3.73 -1.48 11.03
N SER A 163 4.07 -2.40 10.13
CA SER A 163 3.82 -2.25 8.68
C SER A 163 2.38 -1.88 8.35
N GLU A 164 1.41 -2.54 8.99
CA GLU A 164 -0.03 -2.29 8.82
C GLU A 164 -0.44 -0.88 9.23
N LEU A 165 0.04 -0.39 10.38
CA LEU A 165 -0.21 0.98 10.83
C LEU A 165 0.30 1.99 9.80
N PHE A 166 1.54 1.82 9.35
CA PHE A 166 2.19 2.75 8.44
C PHE A 166 1.49 2.78 7.08
N ILE A 167 1.24 1.61 6.45
CA ILE A 167 0.63 1.58 5.12
C ILE A 167 -0.78 2.16 5.15
N LYS A 168 -1.57 1.81 6.16
CA LYS A 168 -2.96 2.29 6.30
C LYS A 168 -3.01 3.79 6.54
N THR A 169 -2.09 4.36 7.34
CA THR A 169 -1.98 5.81 7.49
C THR A 169 -1.62 6.47 6.15
N GLY A 170 -0.66 5.90 5.41
CA GLY A 170 -0.30 6.40 4.08
C GLY A 170 -1.48 6.37 3.10
N ILE A 171 -2.30 5.31 3.09
CA ILE A 171 -3.51 5.21 2.24
C ILE A 171 -4.52 6.30 2.58
N VAL A 172 -4.79 6.55 3.87
CA VAL A 172 -5.73 7.61 4.28
C VAL A 172 -5.22 8.98 3.85
N ILE A 173 -3.92 9.25 3.95
CA ILE A 173 -3.32 10.49 3.42
C ILE A 173 -3.49 10.55 1.90
N TYR A 174 -3.27 9.43 1.21
CA TYR A 174 -3.35 9.36 -0.23
C TYR A 174 -4.76 9.60 -0.77
N GLY A 175 -5.80 9.26 0.01
CA GLY A 175 -7.18 9.63 -0.32
C GLY A 175 -7.33 11.13 -0.61
N ALA A 176 -6.74 12.00 0.21
CA ALA A 176 -6.74 13.45 -0.04
C ALA A 176 -6.00 13.84 -1.32
N VAL A 177 -4.79 13.30 -1.54
CA VAL A 177 -3.98 13.54 -2.75
C VAL A 177 -4.76 13.17 -4.00
N LEU A 178 -5.40 12.00 -3.98
CA LEU A 178 -6.19 11.51 -5.10
C LEU A 178 -7.50 12.28 -5.28
N GLY A 179 -8.18 12.66 -4.19
CA GLY A 179 -9.39 13.47 -4.25
C GLY A 179 -9.14 14.83 -4.92
N ALA A 180 -8.02 15.48 -4.60
CA ALA A 180 -7.62 16.76 -5.21
C ALA A 180 -7.36 16.62 -6.72
N LYS A 181 -6.64 15.57 -7.13
CA LYS A 181 -6.36 15.27 -8.55
C LYS A 181 -7.63 14.87 -9.31
N ALA A 182 -8.50 14.08 -8.68
CA ALA A 182 -9.79 13.69 -9.23
C ALA A 182 -10.69 14.89 -9.51
N ALA A 183 -10.67 15.91 -8.63
CA ALA A 183 -11.40 17.14 -8.84
C ALA A 183 -10.83 17.96 -10.01
N GLU A 184 -9.51 17.96 -10.19
CA GLU A 184 -8.82 18.63 -11.31
C GLU A 184 -9.20 18.01 -12.67
N GLU A 185 -9.40 16.69 -12.74
CA GLU A 185 -9.73 15.98 -13.98
C GLU A 185 -11.04 15.17 -13.89
N SER A 186 -12.12 15.82 -13.45
CA SER A 186 -13.42 15.18 -13.17
C SER A 186 -14.00 14.36 -14.32
N GLY A 187 -13.75 14.75 -15.58
CA GLY A 187 -14.22 14.04 -16.78
C GLY A 187 -13.49 12.70 -17.07
N ARG A 188 -12.20 12.57 -16.75
CA ARG A 188 -11.41 11.33 -16.97
C ARG A 188 -11.48 10.39 -15.77
N THR A 189 -11.60 10.97 -14.58
CA THR A 189 -11.66 10.22 -13.32
C THR A 189 -12.88 9.29 -13.26
N SER A 190 -14.05 9.74 -13.72
CA SER A 190 -15.28 8.93 -13.70
C SER A 190 -15.16 7.64 -14.51
N ALA A 191 -14.52 7.69 -15.68
CA ALA A 191 -14.28 6.54 -16.53
C ALA A 191 -13.32 5.53 -15.86
N ILE A 192 -12.25 6.01 -15.22
CA ILE A 192 -11.29 5.15 -14.51
C ILE A 192 -11.91 4.54 -13.25
N LEU A 193 -12.68 5.30 -12.47
CA LEU A 193 -13.38 4.79 -11.29
C LEU A 193 -14.39 3.70 -11.67
N PHE A 194 -15.17 3.93 -12.73
CA PHE A 194 -16.13 2.94 -13.22
C PHE A 194 -15.44 1.67 -13.75
N ARG A 195 -14.41 1.84 -14.60
CA ARG A 195 -13.60 0.73 -15.13
C ARG A 195 -12.89 -0.04 -14.03
N GLY A 196 -12.35 0.64 -13.03
CA GLY A 196 -11.74 0.02 -11.85
C GLY A 196 -12.76 -0.78 -11.06
N LEU A 197 -13.95 -0.23 -10.80
CA LEU A 197 -15.02 -0.95 -10.10
C LEU A 197 -15.48 -2.20 -10.88
N ALA A 198 -15.69 -2.07 -12.19
CA ALA A 198 -16.08 -3.19 -13.06
C ALA A 198 -15.01 -4.29 -13.12
N ALA A 199 -13.75 -3.90 -13.32
CA ALA A 199 -12.60 -4.80 -13.31
C ALA A 199 -12.52 -5.62 -12.01
N ILE A 200 -12.87 -5.00 -10.88
CA ILE A 200 -12.82 -5.66 -9.57
C ILE A 200 -13.93 -6.66 -9.39
N ILE A 201 -15.16 -6.30 -9.77
CA ILE A 201 -16.30 -7.23 -9.70
C ILE A 201 -15.98 -8.49 -10.52
N GLU A 202 -15.49 -8.30 -11.75
CA GLU A 202 -15.16 -9.40 -12.64
C GLU A 202 -13.98 -10.24 -12.14
N ALA A 203 -12.87 -9.59 -11.79
CA ALA A 203 -11.68 -10.26 -11.29
C ALA A 203 -12.02 -11.07 -10.04
N TYR A 204 -12.83 -10.50 -9.16
CA TYR A 204 -13.14 -11.13 -7.89
C TYR A 204 -14.06 -12.35 -8.02
N LEU A 205 -15.12 -12.26 -8.82
CA LEU A 205 -16.03 -13.38 -9.09
C LEU A 205 -15.27 -14.58 -9.66
N ILE A 206 -14.21 -14.33 -10.42
CA ILE A 206 -13.39 -15.36 -11.05
C ILE A 206 -12.31 -15.86 -10.08
N TYR A 207 -11.49 -14.99 -9.51
CA TYR A 207 -10.36 -15.36 -8.66
C TYR A 207 -10.80 -16.19 -7.46
N TRP A 208 -11.74 -15.67 -6.67
CA TRP A 208 -12.10 -16.31 -5.42
C TRP A 208 -12.71 -17.69 -5.68
N ALA A 209 -13.61 -17.80 -6.65
CA ALA A 209 -14.24 -19.05 -7.02
C ALA A 209 -13.23 -20.08 -7.51
N LEU A 210 -12.34 -19.71 -8.43
CA LEU A 210 -11.33 -20.62 -8.97
C LEU A 210 -10.33 -21.07 -7.89
N VAL A 211 -9.78 -20.15 -7.10
CA VAL A 211 -8.84 -20.49 -6.03
C VAL A 211 -9.53 -21.40 -5.01
N TYR A 212 -10.76 -21.09 -4.60
CA TYR A 212 -11.51 -21.92 -3.67
C TYR A 212 -11.77 -23.31 -4.25
N LEU A 213 -12.19 -23.42 -5.51
CA LEU A 213 -12.45 -24.70 -6.16
C LEU A 213 -11.18 -25.54 -6.32
N ILE A 214 -10.05 -24.94 -6.71
CA ILE A 214 -8.76 -25.62 -6.82
C ILE A 214 -8.31 -26.10 -5.44
N ALA A 215 -8.35 -25.24 -4.43
CA ALA A 215 -8.00 -25.60 -3.06
C ALA A 215 -8.85 -26.76 -2.54
N ARG A 216 -10.18 -26.73 -2.78
CA ARG A 216 -11.13 -27.75 -2.30
C ARG A 216 -11.09 -29.06 -3.08
N LYS A 217 -11.16 -28.99 -4.41
CA LYS A 217 -11.38 -30.16 -5.29
C LYS A 217 -10.08 -30.79 -5.76
N VAL A 218 -9.07 -29.98 -6.11
CA VAL A 218 -7.79 -30.50 -6.63
C VAL A 218 -6.86 -30.84 -5.48
N PHE A 219 -6.74 -29.94 -4.51
CA PHE A 219 -5.80 -30.10 -3.39
C PHE A 219 -6.45 -30.59 -2.10
N GLY A 220 -7.75 -30.88 -2.10
CA GLY A 220 -8.44 -31.54 -0.98
C GLY A 220 -8.43 -30.78 0.35
N PHE A 221 -8.20 -29.46 0.35
CA PHE A 221 -8.24 -28.66 1.57
C PHE A 221 -9.66 -28.65 2.17
N SER A 222 -9.75 -28.55 3.50
CA SER A 222 -11.03 -28.32 4.17
C SER A 222 -11.58 -26.93 3.83
N ARG A 223 -12.87 -26.72 4.09
CA ARG A 223 -13.51 -25.41 3.96
C ARG A 223 -12.80 -24.33 4.79
N GLU A 224 -12.39 -24.71 6.00
CA GLU A 224 -11.67 -23.87 6.95
C GLU A 224 -10.37 -23.31 6.37
N TRP A 225 -9.62 -24.09 5.58
CA TRP A 225 -8.37 -23.67 4.93
C TRP A 225 -8.60 -23.01 3.58
N ALA A 226 -9.50 -23.55 2.76
CA ALA A 226 -9.70 -23.10 1.40
C ALA A 226 -10.33 -21.70 1.32
N ALA A 227 -11.25 -21.34 2.21
CA ALA A 227 -11.89 -20.02 2.18
C ALA A 227 -10.91 -18.87 2.53
N PRO A 228 -10.13 -18.93 3.63
CA PRO A 228 -9.12 -17.92 3.93
C PRO A 228 -8.01 -17.88 2.88
N LEU A 229 -7.60 -19.02 2.34
CA LEU A 229 -6.62 -19.11 1.25
C LEU A 229 -7.13 -18.43 -0.03
N ALA A 230 -8.37 -18.72 -0.44
CA ALA A 230 -9.00 -18.09 -1.59
C ALA A 230 -9.11 -16.57 -1.41
N SER A 231 -9.58 -16.11 -0.25
CA SER A 231 -9.64 -14.68 0.04
C SER A 231 -8.27 -14.02 0.08
N GLY A 232 -7.26 -14.67 0.64
CA GLY A 232 -5.89 -14.16 0.68
C GLY A 232 -5.29 -14.03 -0.72
N ILE A 233 -5.46 -15.02 -1.59
CA ILE A 233 -4.94 -14.98 -2.96
C ILE A 233 -5.76 -14.03 -3.85
N SER A 234 -7.04 -13.79 -3.56
CA SER A 234 -7.95 -13.11 -4.49
C SER A 234 -8.25 -11.65 -4.17
N ILE A 235 -7.98 -11.18 -2.95
CA ILE A 235 -8.37 -9.83 -2.48
C ILE A 235 -7.10 -9.03 -2.12
N CYS A 236 -6.95 -8.64 -0.86
CA CYS A 236 -5.84 -7.84 -0.32
C CYS A 236 -4.88 -8.64 0.54
N GLY A 237 -4.87 -9.96 0.37
CA GLY A 237 -3.86 -10.78 1.03
C GLY A 237 -4.13 -11.00 2.51
N VAL A 238 -3.40 -10.28 3.36
CA VAL A 238 -3.34 -10.52 4.81
C VAL A 238 -4.68 -10.21 5.46
N THR A 239 -5.21 -9.01 5.26
CA THR A 239 -6.48 -8.59 5.86
C THR A 239 -7.62 -9.49 5.38
N ALA A 240 -7.60 -9.91 4.12
CA ALA A 240 -8.58 -10.81 3.53
C ALA A 240 -8.58 -12.21 4.15
N ALA A 241 -7.40 -12.81 4.33
CA ALA A 241 -7.25 -14.10 4.99
C ALA A 241 -7.73 -14.03 6.45
N ILE A 242 -7.33 -13.00 7.20
CA ILE A 242 -7.72 -12.81 8.61
C ILE A 242 -9.22 -12.58 8.74
N THR A 243 -9.79 -11.68 7.93
CA THR A 243 -11.22 -11.35 7.96
C THR A 243 -12.06 -12.56 7.58
N THR A 244 -11.64 -13.31 6.55
CA THR A 244 -12.34 -14.52 6.14
C THR A 244 -12.23 -15.61 7.20
N GLY A 245 -11.04 -15.83 7.76
CA GLY A 245 -10.82 -16.78 8.85
C GLY A 245 -11.70 -16.46 10.05
N ALA A 246 -11.86 -15.17 10.39
CA ALA A 246 -12.78 -14.74 11.43
C ALA A 246 -14.26 -14.97 11.04
N ALA A 247 -14.66 -14.61 9.82
CA ALA A 247 -16.04 -14.74 9.33
C ALA A 247 -16.55 -16.18 9.36
N ILE A 248 -15.66 -17.14 9.10
CA ILE A 248 -15.94 -18.58 9.12
C ILE A 248 -15.52 -19.27 10.42
N ARG A 249 -14.98 -18.52 11.40
CA ARG A 249 -14.45 -19.02 12.67
C ARG A 249 -13.39 -20.13 12.55
N ALA A 250 -12.50 -19.97 11.57
CA ALA A 250 -11.32 -20.81 11.43
C ALA A 250 -10.38 -20.68 12.64
N ARG A 251 -9.64 -21.76 12.93
CA ARG A 251 -8.58 -21.74 13.94
C ARG A 251 -7.58 -20.64 13.63
N PRO A 252 -7.10 -19.86 14.62
CA PRO A 252 -6.22 -18.71 14.38
C PRO A 252 -4.95 -19.01 13.58
N VAL A 253 -4.45 -20.25 13.65
CA VAL A 253 -3.30 -20.69 12.86
C VAL A 253 -3.54 -20.60 11.35
N VAL A 254 -4.76 -20.88 10.88
CA VAL A 254 -5.09 -20.91 9.45
C VAL A 254 -4.86 -19.55 8.77
N PRO A 255 -5.54 -18.46 9.17
CA PRO A 255 -5.30 -17.17 8.56
C PRO A 255 -3.87 -16.68 8.78
N VAL A 256 -3.22 -16.97 9.92
CA VAL A 256 -1.82 -16.57 10.16
C VAL A 256 -0.86 -17.22 9.15
N MET A 257 -1.04 -18.51 8.86
CA MET A 257 -0.19 -19.22 7.89
C MET A 257 -0.44 -18.73 6.46
N VAL A 258 -1.69 -18.50 6.07
CA VAL A 258 -2.04 -17.91 4.77
C VAL A 258 -1.45 -16.52 4.63
N SER A 259 -1.63 -15.65 5.64
CA SER A 259 -1.06 -14.30 5.65
C SER A 259 0.46 -14.32 5.52
N SER A 260 1.14 -15.26 6.17
CA SER A 260 2.60 -15.39 6.09
C SER A 260 3.06 -15.73 4.66
N LEU A 261 2.37 -16.64 3.97
CA LEU A 261 2.65 -16.95 2.57
C LEU A 261 2.40 -15.76 1.64
N VAL A 262 1.24 -15.10 1.81
CA VAL A 262 0.85 -13.92 1.02
C VAL A 262 1.94 -12.85 1.06
N VAL A 263 2.46 -12.53 2.25
CA VAL A 263 3.48 -11.48 2.39
C VAL A 263 4.71 -11.81 1.57
N VAL A 264 5.15 -13.06 1.60
CA VAL A 264 6.34 -13.50 0.85
C VAL A 264 6.11 -13.41 -0.65
N PHE A 265 5.00 -13.94 -1.15
CA PHE A 265 4.73 -13.87 -2.58
C PHE A 265 4.48 -12.45 -3.05
N ALA A 266 3.89 -11.59 -2.22
CA ALA A 266 3.72 -10.18 -2.55
C ALA A 266 5.05 -9.44 -2.69
N VAL A 267 6.07 -9.82 -1.92
CA VAL A 267 7.44 -9.34 -2.14
C VAL A 267 7.93 -9.79 -3.53
N ILE A 268 7.78 -11.07 -3.88
CA ILE A 268 8.21 -11.58 -5.20
C ILE A 268 7.47 -10.88 -6.34
N GLU A 269 6.14 -10.75 -6.24
CA GLU A 269 5.29 -10.02 -7.18
C GLU A 269 5.80 -8.59 -7.39
N MET A 270 6.07 -7.86 -6.30
CA MET A 270 6.56 -6.48 -6.36
C MET A 270 7.93 -6.37 -7.00
N LEU A 271 8.81 -7.36 -6.81
CA LEU A 271 10.14 -7.38 -7.40
C LEU A 271 10.12 -7.68 -8.90
N VAL A 272 9.19 -8.53 -9.34
CA VAL A 272 9.22 -9.12 -10.69
C VAL A 272 8.20 -8.46 -11.62
N LEU A 273 6.96 -8.25 -11.16
CA LEU A 273 5.85 -7.84 -12.03
C LEU A 273 6.02 -6.44 -12.64
N PRO A 274 6.58 -5.41 -11.96
CA PRO A 274 6.74 -4.09 -12.58
C PRO A 274 7.63 -4.11 -13.83
N GLY A 275 8.76 -4.82 -13.78
CA GLY A 275 9.65 -4.96 -14.93
C GLY A 275 9.02 -5.80 -16.04
N LEU A 276 8.30 -6.87 -15.67
CA LEU A 276 7.56 -7.70 -16.61
C LEU A 276 6.43 -6.93 -17.31
N ALA A 277 5.72 -6.05 -16.59
CA ALA A 277 4.69 -5.20 -17.14
C ALA A 277 5.26 -4.20 -18.15
N HIS A 278 6.40 -3.58 -17.84
CA HIS A 278 7.07 -2.70 -18.79
C HIS A 278 7.52 -3.44 -20.07
N TYR A 279 8.02 -4.67 -19.93
CA TYR A 279 8.43 -5.49 -21.06
C TYR A 279 7.26 -5.99 -21.93
N LEU A 280 6.18 -6.46 -21.31
CA LEU A 280 5.03 -7.04 -22.02
C LEU A 280 4.05 -6.01 -22.56
N LEU A 281 3.95 -4.83 -21.94
CA LEU A 281 2.95 -3.81 -22.23
C LEU A 281 3.57 -2.44 -22.59
N PRO A 282 4.61 -2.36 -23.45
CA PRO A 282 5.36 -1.12 -23.66
C PRO A 282 4.49 0.05 -24.15
N ASN A 283 3.36 -0.24 -24.81
CA ASN A 283 2.43 0.77 -25.33
C ASN A 283 1.14 0.90 -24.50
N ASP A 284 1.00 0.15 -23.40
CA ASP A 284 -0.24 0.02 -22.63
C ASP A 284 -0.05 0.35 -21.14
N PRO A 285 0.39 1.59 -20.80
CA PRO A 285 0.72 1.99 -19.43
C PRO A 285 -0.47 1.83 -18.46
N MET A 286 -1.69 2.13 -18.90
CA MET A 286 -2.87 2.04 -18.03
C MET A 286 -3.28 0.58 -17.77
N VAL A 287 -3.03 -0.33 -18.71
CA VAL A 287 -3.19 -1.77 -18.51
C VAL A 287 -2.17 -2.27 -17.49
N ALA A 288 -0.91 -1.85 -17.62
CA ALA A 288 0.14 -2.16 -16.65
C ALA A 288 -0.22 -1.67 -15.24
N ALA A 289 -0.74 -0.45 -15.09
CA ALA A 289 -1.21 0.08 -13.81
C ALA A 289 -2.39 -0.73 -13.22
N GLY A 290 -3.42 -0.99 -14.02
CA GLY A 290 -4.55 -1.83 -13.59
C GLY A 290 -4.09 -3.23 -13.16
N TRP A 291 -3.13 -3.79 -13.89
CA TRP A 291 -2.59 -5.12 -13.63
C TRP A 291 -1.87 -5.20 -12.29
N MET A 292 -1.07 -4.19 -11.93
CA MET A 292 -0.45 -4.13 -10.61
C MET A 292 -1.49 -4.11 -9.48
N GLY A 293 -2.60 -3.38 -9.68
CA GLY A 293 -3.68 -3.31 -8.69
C GLY A 293 -4.41 -4.63 -8.50
N LEU A 294 -4.66 -5.36 -9.59
CA LEU A 294 -5.39 -6.65 -9.57
C LEU A 294 -4.51 -7.85 -9.18
N ALA A 295 -3.26 -7.89 -9.65
CA ALA A 295 -2.38 -9.05 -9.52
C ALA A 295 -1.57 -9.06 -8.22
N VAL A 296 -1.09 -7.91 -7.74
CA VAL A 296 -0.21 -7.87 -6.56
C VAL A 296 -1.05 -7.90 -5.29
N LYS A 297 -0.81 -8.83 -4.35
CA LYS A 297 -1.83 -9.19 -3.34
C LYS A 297 -1.83 -8.41 -2.05
N THR A 298 -0.73 -7.81 -1.62
CA THR A 298 -0.76 -6.92 -0.45
C THR A 298 -0.86 -5.46 -0.86
N ASP A 299 -1.48 -4.64 -0.03
CA ASP A 299 -1.68 -3.21 -0.33
C ASP A 299 -0.34 -2.50 -0.50
N GLY A 300 0.58 -2.72 0.44
CA GLY A 300 1.96 -2.22 0.33
C GLY A 300 2.62 -2.62 -0.99
N ALA A 301 2.68 -3.92 -1.29
CA ALA A 301 3.30 -4.39 -2.51
C ALA A 301 2.63 -3.84 -3.77
N ALA A 302 1.29 -3.76 -3.82
CA ALA A 302 0.56 -3.32 -5.00
C ALA A 302 0.77 -1.84 -5.29
N PHE A 303 0.66 -0.99 -4.27
CA PHE A 303 0.91 0.44 -4.45
C PHE A 303 2.34 0.68 -4.89
N SER A 304 3.32 0.00 -4.28
CA SER A 304 4.71 0.14 -4.73
C SER A 304 4.96 -0.44 -6.10
N SER A 305 4.34 -1.56 -6.45
CA SER A 305 4.41 -2.08 -7.82
C SER A 305 3.84 -1.06 -8.80
N GLY A 306 2.75 -0.38 -8.46
CA GLY A 306 2.17 0.71 -9.24
C GLY A 306 3.12 1.89 -9.41
N GLU A 307 3.77 2.35 -8.34
CA GLU A 307 4.73 3.45 -8.37
C GLU A 307 6.00 3.08 -9.18
N ILE A 308 6.54 1.87 -8.96
CA ILE A 308 7.71 1.35 -9.71
C ILE A 308 7.35 1.16 -11.19
N THR A 309 6.17 0.64 -11.49
CA THR A 309 5.70 0.48 -12.88
C THR A 309 5.51 1.85 -13.53
N ALA A 310 4.84 2.79 -12.86
CA ALA A 310 4.67 4.15 -13.35
C ALA A 310 6.01 4.83 -13.61
N ALA A 311 7.01 4.59 -12.76
CA ALA A 311 8.38 5.07 -12.94
C ALA A 311 9.10 4.48 -14.16
N TYR A 312 8.89 3.19 -14.48
CA TYR A 312 9.45 2.57 -15.69
C TYR A 312 8.85 3.18 -16.97
N PHE A 313 7.55 3.44 -17.00
CA PHE A 313 6.88 4.05 -18.17
C PHE A 313 7.12 5.55 -18.26
N TYR A 314 7.10 6.25 -17.12
CA TYR A 314 7.25 7.70 -17.01
C TYR A 314 8.35 8.04 -16.01
N PRO A 315 9.62 8.05 -16.48
CA PRO A 315 10.80 8.41 -15.71
C PRO A 315 10.71 9.73 -14.94
N ASP A 316 10.01 10.70 -15.50
CA ASP A 316 9.89 12.04 -14.93
C ASP A 316 8.89 12.04 -13.78
N ALA A 317 9.35 12.36 -12.56
CA ALA A 317 8.53 12.33 -11.36
C ALA A 317 7.38 13.37 -11.40
N ASP A 318 7.54 14.42 -12.20
CA ASP A 318 6.56 15.47 -12.36
C ASP A 318 5.56 15.20 -13.49
N ASP A 319 5.76 14.14 -14.29
CA ASP A 319 4.86 13.77 -15.38
C ASP A 319 3.45 13.46 -14.83
N PRO A 320 2.40 14.15 -15.32
CA PRO A 320 1.02 13.83 -14.97
C PRO A 320 0.68 12.36 -15.24
N ALA A 321 1.19 11.77 -16.31
CA ALA A 321 0.89 10.38 -16.69
C ALA A 321 1.40 9.36 -15.66
N ARG A 322 2.55 9.63 -15.04
CA ARG A 322 3.06 8.83 -13.92
C ARG A 322 2.09 8.83 -12.75
N LYS A 323 1.62 10.01 -12.37
CA LYS A 323 0.66 10.21 -11.26
C LYS A 323 -0.67 9.51 -11.55
N TRP A 324 -1.10 9.50 -12.80
CA TRP A 324 -2.31 8.81 -13.27
C TRP A 324 -2.19 7.28 -13.26
N MET A 325 -1.04 6.73 -13.64
CA MET A 325 -0.77 5.30 -13.51
C MET A 325 -0.80 4.86 -12.04
N ALA A 326 -0.11 5.60 -11.17
CA ALA A 326 -0.11 5.31 -9.72
C ALA A 326 -1.52 5.42 -9.12
N LEU A 327 -2.31 6.42 -9.54
CA LEU A 327 -3.72 6.57 -9.18
C LEU A 327 -4.54 5.36 -9.63
N THR A 328 -4.40 4.92 -10.87
CA THR A 328 -5.14 3.76 -11.41
C THR A 328 -4.87 2.50 -10.60
N THR A 329 -3.58 2.20 -10.36
CA THR A 329 -3.18 1.07 -9.50
C THR A 329 -3.85 1.16 -8.13
N THR A 330 -3.80 2.35 -7.54
CA THR A 330 -4.30 2.57 -6.18
C THR A 330 -5.81 2.47 -6.09
N THR A 331 -6.52 3.09 -7.02
CA THR A 331 -7.99 3.02 -7.11
C THR A 331 -8.46 1.59 -7.25
N VAL A 332 -7.86 0.83 -8.16
CA VAL A 332 -8.17 -0.59 -8.33
C VAL A 332 -7.94 -1.34 -7.02
N LYS A 333 -6.82 -1.09 -6.34
CA LYS A 333 -6.49 -1.79 -5.09
C LYS A 333 -7.41 -1.40 -3.92
N VAL A 334 -7.69 -0.13 -3.70
CA VAL A 334 -8.54 0.33 -2.60
C VAL A 334 -9.98 -0.17 -2.78
N PHE A 335 -10.49 -0.25 -4.01
CA PHE A 335 -11.80 -0.85 -4.24
C PHE A 335 -11.83 -2.36 -3.96
N ILE A 336 -10.72 -3.08 -4.14
CA ILE A 336 -10.57 -4.47 -3.66
C ILE A 336 -10.72 -4.51 -2.12
N ASP A 337 -10.14 -3.54 -1.41
CA ASP A 337 -10.29 -3.41 0.05
C ASP A 337 -11.70 -3.05 0.51
N VAL A 338 -12.54 -2.45 -0.33
CA VAL A 338 -13.97 -2.28 -0.04
C VAL A 338 -14.67 -3.64 -0.11
N PHE A 339 -14.34 -4.44 -1.12
CA PHE A 339 -14.97 -5.73 -1.40
C PHE A 339 -14.77 -6.77 -0.29
N ILE A 340 -13.67 -6.72 0.46
CA ILE A 340 -13.45 -7.60 1.62
C ILE A 340 -14.59 -7.53 2.64
N GLY A 341 -15.15 -6.33 2.86
CA GLY A 341 -16.20 -6.13 3.86
C GLY A 341 -17.52 -6.72 3.42
N VAL A 342 -17.86 -6.54 2.14
CA VAL A 342 -19.00 -7.19 1.50
C VAL A 342 -18.85 -8.71 1.62
N TRP A 343 -17.66 -9.24 1.34
CA TRP A 343 -17.42 -10.67 1.40
C TRP A 343 -17.41 -11.24 2.81
N ALA A 344 -16.92 -10.48 3.80
CA ALA A 344 -16.98 -10.85 5.21
C ALA A 344 -18.43 -11.07 5.65
N VAL A 345 -19.35 -10.19 5.23
CA VAL A 345 -20.79 -10.34 5.48
C VAL A 345 -21.33 -11.60 4.80
N ILE A 346 -21.08 -11.75 3.50
CA ILE A 346 -21.59 -12.88 2.69
C ILE A 346 -21.10 -14.21 3.26
N LEU A 347 -19.79 -14.36 3.47
CA LEU A 347 -19.23 -15.61 3.99
C LEU A 347 -19.72 -15.88 5.40
N SER A 348 -19.82 -14.86 6.26
CA SER A 348 -20.32 -15.07 7.62
C SER A 348 -21.79 -15.51 7.63
N ALA A 349 -22.62 -14.96 6.73
CA ALA A 349 -24.01 -15.38 6.52
C ALA A 349 -24.09 -16.83 6.04
N VAL A 350 -23.39 -17.15 4.94
CA VAL A 350 -23.37 -18.49 4.34
C VAL A 350 -22.87 -19.53 5.34
N TRP A 351 -21.83 -19.23 6.11
CA TRP A 351 -21.32 -20.14 7.12
C TRP A 351 -22.31 -20.35 8.26
N SER A 352 -22.86 -19.26 8.81
CA SER A 352 -23.76 -19.30 9.96
C SER A 352 -25.13 -19.91 9.66
N TRP A 353 -25.57 -19.91 8.40
CA TRP A 353 -26.88 -20.43 8.01
C TRP A 353 -26.82 -21.80 7.32
N LYS A 354 -25.78 -22.08 6.53
CA LYS A 354 -25.76 -23.25 5.64
C LYS A 354 -24.66 -24.26 5.95
N ILE A 355 -23.50 -23.82 6.44
CA ILE A 355 -22.34 -24.72 6.64
C ILE A 355 -22.27 -25.19 8.08
N GLU A 356 -22.38 -24.27 9.02
CA GLU A 356 -22.43 -24.51 10.47
C GLU A 356 -23.60 -23.69 11.05
N PRO A 357 -24.85 -24.17 10.88
CA PRO A 357 -26.05 -23.48 11.34
C PRO A 357 -25.98 -23.16 12.84
N ARG A 358 -26.11 -21.87 13.20
CA ARG A 358 -26.17 -21.43 14.60
C ARG A 358 -27.58 -21.60 15.17
N GLU A 359 -27.71 -22.10 16.39
CA GLU A 359 -28.91 -21.89 17.20
C GLU A 359 -29.01 -20.38 17.56
N GLY A 360 -30.10 -19.71 17.17
CA GLY A 360 -30.31 -18.27 17.43
C GLY A 360 -30.09 -17.30 16.25
N GLY A 361 -29.79 -17.80 15.04
CA GLY A 361 -30.21 -17.17 13.76
C GLY A 361 -29.71 -15.78 13.33
N GLY A 362 -28.86 -15.08 14.08
CA GLY A 362 -28.41 -13.72 13.73
C GLY A 362 -27.11 -13.65 12.91
N LEU A 363 -27.03 -12.68 11.99
CA LEU A 363 -25.75 -12.26 11.39
C LEU A 363 -24.85 -11.64 12.48
N PRO A 364 -23.56 -12.02 12.58
CA PRO A 364 -22.68 -11.46 13.60
C PRO A 364 -22.15 -10.08 13.19
N LEU A 365 -23.06 -9.10 13.03
CA LEU A 365 -22.76 -7.74 12.57
C LEU A 365 -21.66 -7.07 13.39
N ARG A 366 -21.63 -7.32 14.71
CA ARG A 366 -20.57 -6.82 15.60
C ARG A 366 -19.20 -7.41 15.28
N GLU A 367 -19.12 -8.69 14.96
CA GLU A 367 -17.86 -9.35 14.57
C GLU A 367 -17.40 -8.83 13.20
N ILE A 368 -18.30 -8.74 12.23
CA ILE A 368 -18.04 -8.20 10.89
C ILE A 368 -17.50 -6.76 11.01
N TRP A 369 -18.22 -5.90 11.73
CA TRP A 369 -17.82 -4.51 11.94
C TRP A 369 -16.48 -4.40 12.68
N SER A 370 -16.21 -5.28 13.64
CA SER A 370 -14.92 -5.29 14.33
C SER A 370 -13.73 -5.62 13.42
N ARG A 371 -13.97 -6.37 12.32
CA ARG A 371 -12.93 -6.84 11.38
C ARG A 371 -12.83 -6.02 10.10
N PHE A 372 -13.89 -5.31 9.71
CA PHE A 372 -13.88 -4.46 8.51
C PHE A 372 -12.70 -3.47 8.54
N PRO A 373 -11.92 -3.30 7.46
CA PRO A 373 -10.78 -2.39 7.46
C PRO A 373 -11.21 -0.93 7.62
N LYS A 374 -10.89 -0.29 8.75
CA LYS A 374 -11.38 1.07 9.05
C LYS A 374 -10.71 2.12 8.17
N PHE A 375 -9.51 1.84 7.67
CA PHE A 375 -8.79 2.74 6.79
C PHE A 375 -9.52 3.02 5.47
N VAL A 376 -10.38 2.10 5.02
CA VAL A 376 -11.23 2.30 3.82
C VAL A 376 -12.18 3.49 4.01
N PHE A 377 -12.76 3.66 5.21
CA PHE A 377 -13.56 4.84 5.52
C PHE A 377 -12.71 6.10 5.59
N GLY A 378 -11.51 6.02 6.15
CA GLY A 378 -10.57 7.15 6.17
C GLY A 378 -10.18 7.59 4.76
N TYR A 379 -9.90 6.65 3.87
CA TYR A 379 -9.64 6.93 2.45
C TYR A 379 -10.87 7.55 1.78
N ALA A 380 -12.06 6.93 1.91
CA ALA A 380 -13.28 7.43 1.28
C ALA A 380 -13.65 8.84 1.77
N LEU A 381 -13.45 9.11 3.07
CA LEU A 381 -13.68 10.41 3.67
C LEU A 381 -12.72 11.47 3.13
N THR A 382 -11.42 11.19 3.13
CA THR A 382 -10.40 12.15 2.66
C THR A 382 -10.48 12.37 1.15
N PHE A 383 -10.69 11.30 0.37
CA PHE A 383 -10.97 11.38 -1.06
C PHE A 383 -12.22 12.21 -1.34
N GLY A 384 -13.34 11.84 -0.72
CA GLY A 384 -14.62 12.53 -0.91
C GLY A 384 -14.55 14.00 -0.51
N ALA A 385 -13.90 14.32 0.61
CA ALA A 385 -13.74 15.70 1.07
C ALA A 385 -12.95 16.54 0.05
N PHE A 386 -11.77 16.09 -0.37
CA PHE A 386 -10.95 16.85 -1.33
C PHE A 386 -11.60 16.92 -2.71
N PHE A 387 -12.24 15.84 -3.14
CA PHE A 387 -12.97 15.79 -4.41
C PHE A 387 -14.14 16.79 -4.41
N VAL A 388 -14.98 16.76 -3.38
CA VAL A 388 -16.15 17.66 -3.27
C VAL A 388 -15.73 19.11 -3.13
N ILE A 389 -14.72 19.43 -2.32
CA ILE A 389 -14.21 20.81 -2.19
C ILE A 389 -13.66 21.29 -3.55
N GLY A 390 -12.80 20.50 -4.19
CA GLY A 390 -12.22 20.88 -5.49
C GLY A 390 -13.26 20.98 -6.61
N TRP A 391 -14.28 20.12 -6.60
CA TRP A 391 -15.36 20.16 -7.60
C TRP A 391 -16.29 21.37 -7.37
N LEU A 392 -16.73 21.62 -6.13
CA LEU A 392 -17.62 22.74 -5.83
C LEU A 392 -16.89 24.10 -5.92
N GLN A 393 -15.59 24.13 -5.62
CA GLN A 393 -14.77 25.34 -5.63
C GLN A 393 -13.46 25.13 -6.40
N PRO A 394 -13.51 25.08 -7.75
CA PRO A 394 -12.32 24.85 -8.57
C PRO A 394 -11.18 25.85 -8.34
N ALA A 395 -11.50 27.07 -7.90
CA ALA A 395 -10.53 28.09 -7.54
C ALA A 395 -9.59 27.69 -6.38
N LEU A 396 -10.00 26.74 -5.52
CA LEU A 396 -9.19 26.24 -4.41
C LEU A 396 -8.27 25.07 -4.78
N ILE A 397 -8.39 24.51 -5.99
CA ILE A 397 -7.57 23.37 -6.45
C ILE A 397 -6.06 23.63 -6.29
N PRO A 398 -5.49 24.81 -6.63
CA PRO A 398 -4.08 25.07 -6.43
C PRO A 398 -3.64 24.96 -4.96
N ASP A 399 -4.43 25.48 -4.03
CA ASP A 399 -4.13 25.44 -2.59
C ASP A 399 -4.32 24.03 -2.01
N LEU A 400 -5.33 23.30 -2.47
CA LEU A 400 -5.50 21.87 -2.15
C LEU A 400 -4.32 21.05 -2.64
N LYS A 401 -3.83 21.29 -3.86
CA LYS A 401 -2.64 20.62 -4.43
C LYS A 401 -1.40 20.93 -3.61
N LYS A 402 -1.16 22.21 -3.30
CA LYS A 402 -0.05 22.62 -2.42
C LYS A 402 -0.07 21.90 -1.08
N GLY A 403 -1.24 21.79 -0.44
CA GLY A 403 -1.39 21.08 0.82
C GLY A 403 -1.15 19.57 0.67
N THR A 404 -1.78 18.96 -0.34
CA THR A 404 -1.67 17.51 -0.58
C THR A 404 -0.28 17.07 -1.03
N ASP A 405 0.47 17.88 -1.78
CA ASP A 405 1.87 17.60 -2.12
C ASP A 405 2.76 17.55 -0.86
N GLN A 406 2.50 18.43 0.12
CA GLN A 406 3.20 18.39 1.41
C GLN A 406 2.78 17.20 2.27
N ALA A 407 1.50 16.80 2.21
CA ALA A 407 1.01 15.60 2.87
C ALA A 407 1.59 14.32 2.24
N ASP A 408 1.79 14.31 0.92
CA ASP A 408 2.34 13.18 0.16
C ASP A 408 3.73 12.78 0.64
N VAL A 409 4.52 13.75 1.14
CA VAL A 409 5.81 13.49 1.79
C VAL A 409 5.66 12.47 2.93
N PHE A 410 4.66 12.66 3.81
CA PHE A 410 4.42 11.74 4.92
C PHE A 410 3.94 10.38 4.43
N ARG A 411 3.11 10.31 3.38
CA ARG A 411 2.73 9.04 2.76
C ARG A 411 3.97 8.26 2.32
N ARG A 412 4.91 8.90 1.60
CA ARG A 412 6.14 8.23 1.14
C ARG A 412 6.99 7.76 2.31
N VAL A 413 7.11 8.56 3.37
CA VAL A 413 7.80 8.16 4.60
C VAL A 413 7.11 6.95 5.26
N PHE A 414 5.78 6.95 5.38
CA PHE A 414 5.05 5.79 5.90
C PHE A 414 5.22 4.56 5.01
N PHE A 415 5.27 4.73 3.69
CA PHE A 415 5.51 3.63 2.76
C PHE A 415 6.92 3.04 2.98
N VAL A 416 7.98 3.84 3.06
CA VAL A 416 9.33 3.30 3.29
C VAL A 416 9.46 2.60 4.66
N LEU A 417 8.82 3.15 5.70
CA LEU A 417 8.73 2.49 7.01
C LEU A 417 7.98 1.15 6.93
N THR A 418 6.93 1.09 6.10
CA THR A 418 6.19 -0.14 5.80
C THR A 418 7.12 -1.19 5.19
N PHE A 419 7.84 -0.85 4.12
CA PHE A 419 8.71 -1.81 3.42
C PHE A 419 9.80 -2.37 4.31
N PHE A 420 10.46 -1.50 5.06
CA PHE A 420 11.46 -1.93 6.02
C PHE A 420 10.86 -2.89 7.06
N SER A 421 9.68 -2.56 7.58
CA SER A 421 8.96 -3.39 8.55
C SER A 421 8.50 -4.73 7.98
N ILE A 422 8.04 -4.77 6.72
CA ILE A 422 7.70 -6.01 6.01
C ILE A 422 8.94 -6.89 5.87
N GLY A 423 10.08 -6.31 5.48
CA GLY A 423 11.33 -7.06 5.37
C GLY A 423 11.76 -7.67 6.69
N LEU A 424 11.72 -6.88 7.78
CA LEU A 424 12.03 -7.36 9.13
C LEU A 424 11.13 -8.51 9.60
N ALA A 425 9.84 -8.46 9.24
CA ALA A 425 8.86 -9.49 9.62
C ALA A 425 8.95 -10.75 8.76
N THR A 426 9.55 -10.65 7.57
CA THR A 426 9.59 -11.75 6.60
C THR A 426 10.66 -12.77 6.95
N ASN A 427 10.24 -14.00 7.24
CA ASN A 427 11.12 -15.12 7.55
C ASN A 427 11.13 -16.12 6.39
N VAL A 428 12.17 -16.06 5.56
CA VAL A 428 12.29 -16.92 4.38
C VAL A 428 12.48 -18.39 4.79
N ARG A 429 13.16 -18.66 5.92
CA ARG A 429 13.38 -20.03 6.42
C ARG A 429 12.08 -20.72 6.81
N ARG A 430 11.10 -19.98 7.35
CA ARG A 430 9.78 -20.51 7.70
C ARG A 430 8.96 -20.97 6.49
N LEU A 431 9.23 -20.46 5.29
CA LEU A 431 8.59 -20.96 4.05
C LEU A 431 8.95 -22.41 3.76
N TRP A 432 10.17 -22.80 4.16
CA TRP A 432 10.73 -24.13 3.93
C TRP A 432 10.50 -25.09 5.10
N ALA A 433 9.96 -24.61 6.22
CA ALA A 433 9.70 -25.42 7.41
C ALA A 433 8.32 -26.11 7.35
N GLU A 434 8.31 -27.36 7.84
CA GLU A 434 7.31 -28.43 7.78
C GLU A 434 5.82 -28.05 7.60
N GLY A 435 5.19 -28.61 6.56
CA GLY A 435 3.73 -28.64 6.36
C GLY A 435 3.15 -27.55 5.44
N LEU A 436 3.91 -26.51 5.12
CA LEU A 436 3.49 -25.42 4.24
C LEU A 436 3.55 -25.74 2.74
N GLY A 437 4.29 -26.78 2.32
CA GLY A 437 4.56 -27.05 0.90
C GLY A 437 3.29 -27.20 0.05
N ARG A 438 2.25 -27.86 0.57
CA ARG A 438 0.98 -28.01 -0.14
C ARG A 438 0.21 -26.69 -0.23
N LEU A 439 0.26 -25.87 0.84
CA LEU A 439 -0.38 -24.55 0.87
C LEU A 439 0.33 -23.57 -0.08
N ALA A 440 1.66 -23.58 -0.06
CA ALA A 440 2.52 -22.82 -0.96
C ALA A 440 2.33 -23.26 -2.42
N LEU A 441 2.18 -24.56 -2.69
CA LEU A 441 1.92 -25.06 -4.04
C LEU A 441 0.57 -24.59 -4.59
N VAL A 442 -0.51 -24.63 -3.78
CA VAL A 442 -1.80 -24.04 -4.18
C VAL A 442 -1.64 -22.56 -4.48
N TYR A 443 -0.88 -21.86 -3.63
CA TYR A 443 -0.61 -20.44 -3.82
C TYR A 443 0.12 -20.17 -5.14
N VAL A 444 1.21 -20.87 -5.41
CA VAL A 444 2.01 -20.73 -6.64
C VAL A 444 1.17 -21.06 -7.87
N VAL A 445 0.49 -22.22 -7.88
CA VAL A 445 -0.33 -22.65 -9.02
C VAL A 445 -1.47 -21.67 -9.26
N SER A 446 -2.10 -21.16 -8.20
CA SER A 446 -3.19 -20.22 -8.38
C SER A 446 -2.69 -18.85 -8.85
N LEU A 447 -1.66 -18.33 -8.18
CA LEU A 447 -1.12 -17.01 -8.47
C LEU A 447 -0.53 -16.94 -9.88
N PHE A 448 0.48 -17.78 -10.15
CA PHE A 448 1.23 -17.77 -11.41
C PHE A 448 0.52 -18.52 -12.53
N GLY A 449 -0.36 -19.46 -12.21
CA GLY A 449 -1.11 -20.21 -13.21
C GLY A 449 -2.28 -19.44 -13.81
N PHE A 450 -3.02 -18.65 -13.02
CA PHE A 450 -4.17 -17.93 -13.56
C PHE A 450 -4.44 -16.55 -12.98
N VAL A 451 -4.19 -16.27 -11.70
CA VAL A 451 -4.58 -14.98 -11.11
C VAL A 451 -3.85 -13.81 -11.78
N ILE A 452 -2.53 -13.95 -11.97
CA ILE A 452 -1.72 -12.96 -12.67
C ILE A 452 -2.24 -12.73 -14.10
N TRP A 453 -2.53 -13.81 -14.84
CA TRP A 453 -2.93 -13.72 -16.25
C TRP A 453 -4.36 -13.23 -16.46
N ILE A 454 -5.30 -13.68 -15.63
CA ILE A 454 -6.67 -13.18 -15.65
C ILE A 454 -6.68 -11.70 -15.23
N GLY A 455 -5.84 -11.30 -14.26
CA GLY A 455 -5.65 -9.89 -13.93
C GLY A 455 -5.14 -9.06 -15.09
N LEU A 456 -4.19 -9.58 -15.85
CA LEU A 456 -3.72 -8.94 -17.07
C LEU A 456 -4.85 -8.81 -18.09
N ALA A 457 -5.59 -9.89 -18.36
CA ALA A 457 -6.69 -9.90 -19.32
C ALA A 457 -7.80 -8.89 -18.96
N ILE A 458 -8.19 -8.84 -17.69
CA ILE A 458 -9.20 -7.89 -17.20
C ILE A 458 -8.65 -6.47 -17.28
N SER A 459 -7.38 -6.26 -16.91
CA SER A 459 -6.77 -4.93 -17.04
C SER A 459 -6.74 -4.49 -18.50
N TRP A 460 -6.47 -5.41 -19.42
CA TRP A 460 -6.47 -5.12 -20.84
C TRP A 460 -7.89 -4.77 -21.33
N LEU A 461 -8.90 -5.55 -20.94
CA LEU A 461 -10.30 -5.28 -21.28
C LEU A 461 -10.77 -3.88 -20.86
N PHE A 462 -10.37 -3.42 -19.67
CA PHE A 462 -10.88 -2.15 -19.12
C PHE A 462 -9.98 -0.95 -19.37
N PHE A 463 -8.68 -1.13 -19.50
CA PHE A 463 -7.70 -0.04 -19.53
C PHE A 463 -6.92 0.07 -20.85
N HIS A 464 -7.10 -0.85 -21.81
CA HIS A 464 -6.50 -0.72 -23.14
C HIS A 464 -7.06 0.52 -23.86
N GLY A 465 -6.17 1.25 -24.54
CA GLY A 465 -6.52 2.51 -25.21
C GLY A 465 -6.89 3.67 -24.27
N VAL A 466 -6.70 3.51 -22.95
CA VAL A 466 -6.89 4.63 -22.00
C VAL A 466 -5.61 5.47 -21.95
N PRO A 467 -5.67 6.76 -22.29
CA PRO A 467 -4.50 7.61 -22.25
C PRO A 467 -4.06 7.84 -20.80
N ALA A 468 -2.76 7.74 -20.54
CA ALA A 468 -2.19 7.94 -19.21
C ALA A 468 -2.09 9.42 -18.81
N GLY A 469 -2.00 10.37 -19.76
CA GLY A 469 -1.91 11.81 -19.46
C GLY A 469 -2.74 12.70 -20.39
N PRO A 470 -2.87 14.01 -20.10
CA PRO A 470 -3.47 14.98 -21.02
C PRO A 470 -2.59 15.11 -22.28
N GLY A 471 -3.09 14.67 -23.44
CA GLY A 471 -2.39 14.77 -24.72
C GLY A 471 -1.98 13.44 -25.39
N GLY A 472 -2.16 12.30 -24.74
CA GLY A 472 -2.06 11.00 -25.41
C GLY A 472 -3.27 10.79 -26.31
N LYS A 473 -3.05 10.69 -27.63
CA LYS A 473 -4.06 10.25 -28.58
C LYS A 473 -4.52 8.84 -28.29
#